data_AF-A0A5J4DYS8-F1
#
_entry.id   AF-A0A5J4DYS8-F1
#
_cell.length_a   1.000
_cell.length_b   1.000
_cell.length_c   1.000
_cell.angle_alpha   90.00
_cell.angle_beta   90.00
_cell.angle_gamma   90.00
#
_symmetry.space_group_name_H-M   'P 1'
#
loop_
_entity.id
_entity.type
_entity.pdbx_description
1 polymer ?
#
loop_
_entity_poly.entity_id
_entity_poly.type
_entity_poly.pdbx_seq_one_letter_code
_entity_poly.pdbx_strand_id
1 'polypeptide(L)'
;MRWAILIIGGSAASILLFVSALLNFRFGYGLGATQLDGLIYGSASAAADVLKAALGIAILLAVAQRNWFGVIAGAILFSCCTAFSLTSAAGFASVNRSKTIGASEIHATLNREYVQALTADRAELAGLQARLKQRLKWRERGRMERRAKVLETRIANAKKALGASLAASTTLLRTHPQSETIAALIGRDAKQVETGLAALLALMIEFGSGIGLATVWSVTRQPPAKRLPKTLAPMSITEPSGGSKLYGSNVSSPSRVWTVQSAVRHFLNKNTKQLKGSVAGATALHQSYCRFAREHGLPWLSQKDFGVTLRALGFEKRRRGPKGAVAYLDIRLADAA
;
A
#
# COMPACT_ATOMS: atom_id res chain seq x y z
N MET A 1 -0.65 2.26 -17.76
CA MET A 1 -0.09 1.18 -16.92
C MET A 1 0.55 1.69 -15.62
N ARG A 2 1.51 2.62 -15.62
CA ARG A 2 2.17 3.11 -14.37
C ARG A 2 1.21 3.66 -13.31
N TRP A 3 0.24 4.47 -13.70
CA TRP A 3 -0.78 5.01 -12.79
C TRP A 3 -1.66 3.91 -12.18
N ALA A 4 -1.96 2.85 -12.92
CA ALA A 4 -2.72 1.71 -12.40
C ALA A 4 -1.91 0.95 -11.34
N ILE A 5 -0.61 0.73 -11.55
CA ILE A 5 0.29 0.11 -10.57
C ILE A 5 0.39 0.97 -9.30
N LEU A 6 0.51 2.29 -9.44
CA LEU A 6 0.52 3.21 -8.30
C LEU A 6 -0.77 3.16 -7.50
N ILE A 7 -1.93 3.22 -8.15
CA ILE A 7 -3.23 3.27 -7.48
C ILE A 7 -3.54 1.93 -6.83
N ILE A 8 -3.39 0.83 -7.54
CA ILE A 8 -3.74 -0.51 -7.04
C ILE A 8 -2.68 -0.99 -6.04
N GLY A 9 -1.41 -0.96 -6.42
CA GLY A 9 -0.32 -1.40 -5.56
C GLY A 9 -0.15 -0.50 -4.34
N GLY A 10 -0.24 0.82 -4.51
CA GLY A 10 -0.16 1.79 -3.42
C GLY A 10 -1.32 1.67 -2.43
N SER A 11 -2.55 1.43 -2.90
CA SER A 11 -3.70 1.22 -2.01
C SER A 11 -3.59 -0.10 -1.24
N ALA A 12 -3.23 -1.20 -1.91
CA ALA A 12 -3.01 -2.49 -1.25
C ALA A 12 -1.90 -2.42 -0.17
N ALA A 13 -0.76 -1.81 -0.49
CA ALA A 13 0.33 -1.63 0.47
C ALA A 13 -0.08 -0.74 1.66
N SER A 14 -0.86 0.31 1.41
CA SER A 14 -1.37 1.20 2.47
C SER A 14 -2.34 0.48 3.41
N ILE A 15 -3.21 -0.37 2.88
CA ILE A 15 -4.12 -1.19 3.70
C ILE A 15 -3.32 -2.17 4.55
N LEU A 16 -2.34 -2.87 3.96
CA LEU A 16 -1.49 -3.80 4.72
C LEU A 16 -0.71 -3.09 5.82
N LEU A 17 -0.16 -1.90 5.54
CA LEU A 17 0.51 -1.08 6.54
C LEU A 17 -0.44 -0.64 7.67
N PHE A 18 -1.66 -0.24 7.34
CA PHE A 18 -2.65 0.13 8.35
C PHE A 18 -3.01 -1.04 9.28
N VAL A 19 -3.27 -2.22 8.71
CA VAL A 19 -3.58 -3.43 9.49
C VAL A 19 -2.39 -3.82 10.36
N SER A 20 -1.18 -3.81 9.80
CA SER A 20 0.08 -4.09 10.50
C SER A 20 0.29 -3.13 11.70
N ALA A 21 0.09 -1.83 11.50
CA ALA A 21 0.20 -0.83 12.56
C ALA A 21 -0.86 -1.05 13.65
N LEU A 22 -2.08 -1.43 13.30
CA LEU A 22 -3.15 -1.71 14.25
C LEU A 22 -2.87 -2.96 15.10
N LEU A 23 -2.34 -4.02 14.48
CA LEU A 23 -1.93 -5.24 15.19
C LEU A 23 -0.80 -4.94 16.18
N ASN A 24 0.21 -4.18 15.76
CA ASN A 24 1.30 -3.74 16.63
C ASN A 24 0.83 -2.80 17.74
N PHE A 25 -0.08 -1.87 17.45
CA PHE A 25 -0.68 -1.01 18.47
C PHE A 25 -1.36 -1.84 19.55
N ARG A 26 -2.19 -2.81 19.14
CA ARG A 26 -2.93 -3.65 20.06
C ARG A 26 -2.02 -4.51 20.92
N PHE A 27 -0.97 -5.08 20.33
CA PHE A 27 0.03 -5.84 21.06
C PHE A 27 0.79 -4.97 22.07
N GLY A 28 1.33 -3.82 21.62
CA GLY A 28 2.02 -2.87 22.49
C GLY A 28 1.13 -2.35 23.61
N TYR A 29 -0.13 -2.04 23.32
CA TYR A 29 -1.11 -1.60 24.33
C TYR A 29 -1.33 -2.65 25.42
N GLY A 30 -1.31 -3.93 25.06
CA GLY A 30 -1.44 -5.04 26.00
C GLY A 30 -0.24 -5.23 26.94
N LEU A 31 0.92 -4.62 26.65
CA LEU A 31 2.11 -4.69 27.51
C LEU A 31 2.08 -3.66 28.65
N GLY A 32 1.21 -2.66 28.57
CA GLY A 32 1.11 -1.61 29.59
C GLY A 32 0.47 -2.12 30.88
N ALA A 33 1.10 -1.86 32.03
CA ALA A 33 0.51 -2.14 33.33
C ALA A 33 -0.64 -1.17 33.66
N THR A 34 -0.52 0.07 33.19
CA THR A 34 -1.57 1.10 33.28
C THR A 34 -2.14 1.43 31.90
N GLN A 35 -3.29 2.10 31.88
CA GLN A 35 -3.89 2.60 30.63
C GLN A 35 -2.96 3.55 29.87
N LEU A 36 -2.23 4.40 30.62
CA LEU A 36 -1.28 5.35 30.04
C LEU A 36 -0.07 4.62 29.45
N ASP A 37 0.49 3.64 30.15
CA ASP A 37 1.59 2.82 29.61
C ASP A 37 1.16 2.06 28.35
N GLY A 38 -0.07 1.55 28.33
CA GLY A 38 -0.64 0.90 27.14
C GLY A 38 -0.72 1.85 25.95
N LEU A 39 -1.18 3.09 26.15
CA LEU A 39 -1.18 4.10 25.08
C LEU A 39 0.24 4.41 24.59
N ILE A 40 1.22 4.54 25.50
CA ILE A 40 2.62 4.80 25.15
C ILE A 40 3.19 3.64 24.32
N TYR A 41 3.12 2.41 24.83
CA TYR A 41 3.68 1.25 24.15
C TYR A 41 2.94 0.92 22.85
N GLY A 42 1.61 1.06 22.82
CA GLY A 42 0.81 0.87 21.62
C GLY A 42 1.17 1.88 20.52
N SER A 43 1.22 3.17 20.85
CA SER A 43 1.58 4.21 19.88
C SER A 43 3.02 4.07 19.39
N ALA A 44 3.97 3.77 20.28
CA ALA A 44 5.36 3.49 19.92
C ALA A 44 5.47 2.29 18.97
N SER A 45 4.73 1.21 19.22
CA SER A 45 4.70 0.00 18.38
C SER A 45 4.12 0.28 16.99
N ALA A 46 3.05 1.08 16.91
CA ALA A 46 2.47 1.50 15.63
C ALA A 46 3.44 2.41 14.85
N ALA A 47 4.11 3.34 15.52
CA ALA A 47 5.10 4.21 14.91
C ALA A 47 6.31 3.42 14.38
N ALA A 48 6.77 2.41 15.12
CA ALA A 48 7.84 1.51 14.67
C ALA A 48 7.47 0.78 13.37
N ASP A 49 6.19 0.45 13.17
CA ASP A 49 5.71 -0.19 11.95
C ASP A 49 5.69 0.76 10.74
N VAL A 50 5.30 2.03 10.95
CA VAL A 50 5.42 3.08 9.92
C VAL A 50 6.90 3.33 9.59
N LEU A 51 7.77 3.34 10.61
CA LEU A 51 9.21 3.46 10.44
C LEU A 51 9.76 2.29 9.60
N LYS A 52 9.32 1.06 9.83
CA LYS A 52 9.70 -0.12 9.03
C LYS A 52 9.40 0.07 7.54
N ALA A 53 8.20 0.56 7.19
CA ALA A 53 7.84 0.85 5.81
C ALA A 53 8.72 1.96 5.20
N ALA A 54 9.01 3.02 5.97
CA ALA A 54 9.91 4.10 5.56
C ALA A 54 11.35 3.60 5.36
N LEU A 55 11.84 2.69 6.22
CA LEU A 55 13.16 2.06 6.11
C LEU A 55 13.29 1.26 4.82
N GLY A 56 12.23 0.55 4.39
CA GLY A 56 12.24 -0.13 3.08
C GLY A 56 12.57 0.82 1.92
N ILE A 57 11.99 2.02 1.91
CA ILE A 57 12.29 3.05 0.91
C ILE A 57 13.71 3.61 1.08
N ALA A 58 14.11 3.89 2.33
CA ALA A 58 15.43 4.45 2.65
C ALA A 58 16.57 3.50 2.25
N ILE A 59 16.41 2.19 2.45
CA ILE A 59 17.37 1.16 2.04
C ILE A 59 17.55 1.20 0.52
N LEU A 60 16.46 1.23 -0.26
CA LEU A 60 16.55 1.32 -1.72
C LEU A 60 17.24 2.61 -2.18
N LEU A 61 16.97 3.73 -1.52
CA LEU A 61 17.66 5.00 -1.75
C LEU A 61 19.16 4.91 -1.46
N ALA A 62 19.54 4.29 -0.34
CA ALA A 62 20.93 4.09 0.04
C ALA A 62 21.68 3.17 -0.94
N VAL A 63 21.04 2.11 -1.43
CA VAL A 63 21.58 1.23 -2.50
C VAL A 63 21.83 2.05 -3.77
N ALA A 64 20.87 2.88 -4.19
CA ALA A 64 21.01 3.71 -5.39
C ALA A 64 22.16 4.73 -5.27
N GLN A 65 22.45 5.20 -4.07
CA GLN A 65 23.57 6.12 -3.78
C GLN A 65 24.90 5.41 -3.50
N ARG A 66 24.93 4.06 -3.54
CA ARG A 66 26.08 3.24 -3.13
C ARG A 66 26.55 3.50 -1.70
N ASN A 67 25.66 3.97 -0.83
CA ASN A 67 25.95 4.19 0.59
C ASN A 67 25.73 2.89 1.39
N TRP A 68 26.72 2.00 1.36
CA TRP A 68 26.63 0.68 1.99
C TRP A 68 26.44 0.72 3.50
N PHE A 69 27.00 1.71 4.19
CA PHE A 69 26.78 1.87 5.63
C PHE A 69 25.29 2.13 5.94
N GLY A 70 24.66 3.02 5.18
CA GLY A 70 23.22 3.27 5.29
C GLY A 70 22.36 2.05 4.97
N VAL A 71 22.78 1.23 3.99
CA VAL A 71 22.10 -0.03 3.66
C VAL A 71 22.17 -1.02 4.83
N ILE A 72 23.34 -1.23 5.41
CA ILE A 72 23.53 -2.19 6.51
C ILE A 72 22.75 -1.72 7.75
N ALA A 73 22.91 -0.46 8.15
CA ALA A 73 22.20 0.09 9.31
C ALA A 73 20.67 0.03 9.13
N GLY A 74 20.18 0.40 7.94
CA GLY A 74 18.77 0.31 7.59
C GLY A 74 18.26 -1.13 7.61
N ALA A 75 19.02 -2.09 7.08
CA ALA A 75 18.65 -3.50 7.03
C ALA A 75 18.57 -4.13 8.44
N ILE A 76 19.50 -3.79 9.34
CA ILE A 76 19.45 -4.24 10.74
C ILE A 76 18.18 -3.72 11.41
N LEU A 77 17.92 -2.40 11.32
CA LEU A 77 16.75 -1.81 11.96
C LEU A 77 15.44 -2.33 11.37
N PHE A 78 15.36 -2.47 10.04
CA PHE A 78 14.23 -3.07 9.35
C PHE A 78 13.97 -4.51 9.82
N SER A 79 15.02 -5.31 10.00
CA SER A 79 14.92 -6.68 10.49
C SER A 79 14.41 -6.73 11.94
N CYS A 80 14.92 -5.86 12.81
CA CYS A 80 14.43 -5.74 14.19
C CYS A 80 12.94 -5.37 14.25
N CYS A 81 12.52 -4.36 13.47
CA CYS A 81 11.10 -3.99 13.39
C CYS A 81 10.25 -5.14 12.84
N THR A 82 10.69 -5.81 11.77
CA THR A 82 9.97 -6.93 11.16
C THR A 82 9.81 -8.10 12.14
N ALA A 83 10.87 -8.43 12.90
CA ALA A 83 10.82 -9.51 13.90
C ALA A 83 9.86 -9.17 15.05
N PHE A 84 9.90 -7.93 15.54
CA PHE A 84 8.97 -7.45 16.56
C PHE A 84 7.52 -7.53 16.06
N SER A 85 7.26 -7.01 14.86
CA SER A 85 5.91 -6.97 14.31
C SER A 85 5.36 -8.37 13.97
N LEU A 86 6.21 -9.27 13.48
CA LEU A 86 5.86 -10.68 13.30
C LEU A 86 5.45 -11.35 14.62
N THR A 87 6.14 -11.02 15.71
CA THR A 87 5.82 -11.52 17.06
C THR A 87 4.45 -11.01 17.51
N SER A 88 4.14 -9.74 17.29
CA SER A 88 2.83 -9.15 17.58
C SER A 88 1.69 -9.83 16.79
N ALA A 89 1.89 -10.03 15.49
CA ALA A 89 0.91 -10.67 14.62
C ALA A 89 0.66 -12.14 15.00
N ALA A 90 1.74 -12.88 15.30
CA ALA A 90 1.66 -14.26 15.80
C ALA A 90 0.94 -14.33 17.16
N GLY A 91 1.24 -13.37 18.06
CA GLY A 91 0.56 -13.24 19.36
C GLY A 91 -0.95 -13.00 19.20
N PHE A 92 -1.34 -12.08 18.30
CA PHE A 92 -2.74 -11.81 18.01
C PHE A 92 -3.48 -13.05 17.47
N ALA A 93 -2.86 -13.76 16.52
CA ALA A 93 -3.41 -14.99 15.98
C ALA A 93 -3.58 -16.07 17.07
N SER A 94 -2.60 -16.21 17.95
CA SER A 94 -2.65 -17.15 19.09
C SER A 94 -3.80 -16.82 20.06
N VAL A 95 -3.98 -15.54 20.41
CA VAL A 95 -5.03 -15.09 21.33
C VAL A 95 -6.43 -15.25 20.73
N ASN A 96 -6.61 -14.93 19.45
CA ASN A 96 -7.92 -15.14 18.81
C ASN A 96 -8.27 -16.62 18.73
N ARG A 97 -7.27 -17.45 18.45
CA ARG A 97 -7.45 -18.90 18.46
C ARG A 97 -7.85 -19.41 19.85
N SER A 98 -7.16 -19.01 20.91
CA SER A 98 -7.48 -19.48 22.26
C SER A 98 -8.89 -19.09 22.69
N LYS A 99 -9.37 -17.91 22.29
CA LYS A 99 -10.77 -17.49 22.50
C LYS A 99 -11.77 -18.35 21.75
N THR A 100 -11.50 -18.66 20.48
CA THR A 100 -12.39 -19.53 19.67
C THR A 100 -12.43 -20.95 20.23
N ILE A 101 -11.27 -21.49 20.61
CA ILE A 101 -11.19 -22.82 21.25
C ILE A 101 -11.91 -22.82 22.60
N GLY A 102 -11.67 -21.82 23.45
CA GLY A 102 -12.32 -21.72 24.76
C GLY A 102 -13.84 -21.56 24.65
N ALA A 103 -14.34 -20.75 23.71
CA ALA A 103 -15.76 -20.65 23.44
C ALA A 103 -16.35 -22.01 22.97
N SER A 104 -15.64 -22.72 22.09
CA SER A 104 -16.07 -24.05 21.65
C SER A 104 -16.11 -25.06 22.80
N GLU A 105 -15.15 -25.00 23.73
CA GLU A 105 -15.11 -25.90 24.88
C GLU A 105 -16.27 -25.62 25.85
N ILE A 106 -16.53 -24.35 26.16
CA ILE A 106 -17.67 -23.93 26.99
C ILE A 106 -19.01 -24.35 26.36
N HIS A 107 -19.16 -24.20 25.04
CA HIS A 107 -20.37 -24.66 24.36
C HIS A 107 -20.52 -26.18 24.41
N ALA A 108 -19.43 -26.93 24.28
CA ALA A 108 -19.46 -28.39 24.37
C ALA A 108 -19.80 -28.88 25.78
N THR A 109 -19.30 -28.23 26.84
CA THR A 109 -19.62 -28.58 28.23
C THR A 109 -21.07 -28.25 28.58
N LEU A 110 -21.53 -27.03 28.27
CA LEU A 110 -22.94 -26.63 28.47
C LEU A 110 -23.90 -27.59 27.77
N ASN A 111 -23.59 -27.96 26.53
CA ASN A 111 -24.40 -28.91 25.77
C ASN A 111 -24.43 -30.31 26.40
N ARG A 112 -23.32 -30.79 26.95
CA ARG A 112 -23.29 -32.07 27.68
C ARG A 112 -24.14 -32.01 28.94
N GLU A 113 -24.06 -30.92 29.69
CA GLU A 113 -24.87 -30.70 30.90
C GLU A 113 -26.36 -30.67 30.55
N TYR A 114 -26.76 -29.96 29.48
CA TYR A 114 -28.15 -29.97 28.99
C TYR A 114 -28.64 -31.38 28.65
N VAL A 115 -27.82 -32.18 27.95
CA VAL A 115 -28.19 -33.56 27.61
C VAL A 115 -28.33 -34.42 28.88
N GLN A 116 -27.45 -34.24 29.87
CA GLN A 116 -27.52 -34.95 31.14
C GLN A 116 -28.77 -34.57 31.95
N ALA A 117 -29.09 -33.28 32.04
CA ALA A 117 -30.30 -32.78 32.70
C ALA A 117 -31.56 -33.39 32.05
N LEU A 118 -31.65 -33.35 30.71
CA LEU A 118 -32.77 -33.97 29.98
C LEU A 118 -32.88 -35.48 30.22
N THR A 119 -31.76 -36.18 30.43
CA THR A 119 -31.81 -37.62 30.76
C THR A 119 -32.26 -37.87 32.20
N ALA A 120 -31.89 -37.02 33.15
CA ALA A 120 -32.32 -37.11 34.54
C ALA A 120 -33.83 -36.84 34.66
N ASP A 121 -34.31 -35.76 34.05
CA ASP A 121 -35.75 -35.42 34.01
C ASP A 121 -36.59 -36.56 33.42
N ARG A 122 -36.06 -37.24 32.39
CA ARG A 122 -36.74 -38.39 31.78
C ARG A 122 -36.83 -39.58 32.75
N ALA A 123 -35.78 -39.84 33.51
CA ALA A 123 -35.79 -40.92 34.51
C ALA A 123 -36.79 -40.62 35.63
N GLU A 124 -36.87 -39.36 36.07
CA GLU A 124 -37.86 -38.92 37.07
C GLU A 124 -39.30 -39.06 36.54
N LEU A 125 -39.56 -38.57 35.32
CA LEU A 125 -40.88 -38.71 34.68
C LEU A 125 -41.29 -40.17 34.52
N ALA A 126 -40.36 -41.06 34.16
CA ALA A 126 -40.62 -42.49 34.07
C ALA A 126 -40.98 -43.10 35.44
N GLY A 127 -40.29 -42.69 36.50
CA GLY A 127 -40.60 -43.09 37.88
C GLY A 127 -41.99 -42.60 38.33
N LEU A 128 -42.34 -41.35 38.06
CA LEU A 128 -43.66 -40.79 38.35
C LEU A 128 -44.77 -41.51 37.59
N GLN A 129 -44.54 -41.81 36.30
CA GLN A 129 -45.49 -42.58 35.50
C GLN A 129 -45.71 -43.98 36.06
N ALA A 130 -44.66 -44.68 36.51
CA ALA A 130 -44.79 -46.00 37.12
C ALA A 130 -45.63 -45.95 38.41
N ARG A 131 -45.39 -44.95 39.28
CA ARG A 131 -46.17 -44.73 40.51
C ARG A 131 -47.64 -44.41 40.22
N LEU A 132 -47.92 -43.59 39.21
CA LEU A 132 -49.29 -43.27 38.79
C LEU A 132 -50.01 -44.50 38.22
N LYS A 133 -49.34 -45.34 37.42
CA LYS A 133 -49.93 -46.59 36.90
C LYS A 133 -50.37 -47.55 38.00
N GLN A 134 -49.62 -47.62 39.11
CA GLN A 134 -50.04 -48.41 40.27
C GLN A 134 -51.30 -47.88 40.96
N ARG A 135 -51.52 -46.55 40.95
CA ARG A 135 -52.67 -45.91 41.63
C ARG A 135 -53.94 -45.79 40.77
N LEU A 136 -53.83 -45.84 39.45
CA LEU A 136 -54.95 -45.52 38.53
C LEU A 136 -55.80 -46.76 38.16
N LYS A 137 -57.13 -46.57 38.20
CA LYS A 137 -58.12 -47.53 37.67
C LYS A 137 -57.88 -47.79 36.17
N TRP A 138 -58.13 -49.02 35.72
CA TRP A 138 -57.73 -49.53 34.40
C TRP A 138 -58.19 -48.66 33.21
N ARG A 139 -59.33 -47.96 33.31
CA ARG A 139 -59.87 -47.07 32.26
C ARG A 139 -59.06 -45.78 32.01
N GLU A 140 -58.38 -45.23 33.01
CA GLU A 140 -57.61 -43.97 32.85
C GLU A 140 -56.19 -44.23 32.33
N ARG A 141 -55.68 -45.46 32.47
CA ARG A 141 -54.35 -45.87 32.00
C ARG A 141 -54.19 -45.67 30.49
N GLY A 142 -55.21 -46.03 29.71
CA GLY A 142 -55.12 -45.97 28.24
C GLY A 142 -54.98 -44.54 27.68
N ARG A 143 -55.59 -43.52 28.32
CA ARG A 143 -55.42 -42.12 27.90
C ARG A 143 -54.03 -41.58 28.27
N MET A 144 -53.53 -41.94 29.44
CA MET A 144 -52.20 -41.53 29.90
C MET A 144 -51.08 -42.20 29.10
N GLU A 145 -51.22 -43.46 28.71
CA GLU A 145 -50.24 -44.15 27.86
C GLU A 145 -50.11 -43.52 26.47
N ARG A 146 -51.22 -43.04 25.89
CA ARG A 146 -51.15 -42.30 24.61
C ARG A 146 -50.42 -40.97 24.77
N ARG A 147 -50.72 -40.20 25.83
CA ARG A 147 -50.01 -38.94 26.11
C ARG A 147 -48.53 -39.16 26.40
N ALA A 148 -48.18 -40.21 27.14
CA ALA A 148 -46.79 -40.59 27.40
C ALA A 148 -46.04 -40.90 26.10
N LYS A 149 -46.60 -41.71 25.20
CA LYS A 149 -45.97 -42.01 23.90
C LYS A 149 -45.76 -40.76 23.03
N VAL A 150 -46.69 -39.81 23.06
CA VAL A 150 -46.55 -38.53 22.33
C VAL A 150 -45.44 -37.67 22.94
N LEU A 151 -45.31 -37.63 24.27
CA LEU A 151 -44.22 -36.91 24.93
C LEU A 151 -42.87 -37.59 24.67
N GLU A 152 -42.79 -38.92 24.71
CA GLU A 152 -41.56 -39.66 24.41
C GLU A 152 -41.07 -39.43 22.98
N THR A 153 -41.98 -39.40 22.01
CA THR A 153 -41.64 -39.09 20.61
C THR A 153 -41.18 -37.64 20.44
N ARG A 154 -41.82 -36.68 21.13
CA ARG A 154 -41.35 -35.28 21.16
C ARG A 154 -39.96 -35.14 21.78
N ILE A 155 -39.70 -35.83 22.89
CA ILE A 155 -38.38 -35.84 23.54
C ILE A 155 -37.33 -36.50 22.64
N ALA A 156 -37.66 -37.62 21.98
CA ALA A 156 -36.76 -38.28 21.04
C ALA A 156 -36.42 -37.39 19.85
N ASN A 157 -37.41 -36.69 19.29
CA ASN A 157 -37.21 -35.74 18.19
C ASN A 157 -36.41 -34.52 18.64
N ALA A 158 -36.69 -33.96 19.82
CA ALA A 158 -35.92 -32.87 20.41
C ALA A 158 -34.46 -33.29 20.66
N LYS A 159 -34.21 -34.51 21.15
CA LYS A 159 -32.86 -35.05 21.34
C LYS A 159 -32.13 -35.27 20.01
N LYS A 160 -32.83 -35.73 18.98
CA LYS A 160 -32.26 -35.88 17.64
C LYS A 160 -31.93 -34.52 17.01
N ALA A 161 -32.80 -33.53 17.19
CA ALA A 161 -32.58 -32.15 16.75
C ALA A 161 -31.42 -31.48 17.50
N LEU A 162 -31.36 -31.64 18.83
CA LEU A 162 -30.24 -31.18 19.66
C LEU A 162 -28.95 -31.91 19.33
N GLY A 163 -28.98 -33.23 19.10
CA GLY A 163 -27.82 -34.01 18.69
C GLY A 163 -27.30 -33.59 17.31
N ALA A 164 -28.21 -33.32 16.37
CA ALA A 164 -27.87 -32.81 15.04
C ALA A 164 -27.34 -31.37 15.11
N SER A 165 -27.92 -30.50 15.96
CA SER A 165 -27.40 -29.16 16.17
C SER A 165 -26.07 -29.18 16.93
N LEU A 166 -25.85 -30.11 17.87
CA LEU A 166 -24.56 -30.36 18.52
C LEU A 166 -23.54 -30.76 17.48
N ALA A 167 -23.84 -31.77 16.65
CA ALA A 167 -22.92 -32.22 15.62
C ALA A 167 -22.59 -31.07 14.67
N ALA A 168 -23.60 -30.33 14.19
CA ALA A 168 -23.40 -29.16 13.34
C ALA A 168 -22.59 -28.06 14.02
N SER A 169 -22.88 -27.71 15.29
CA SER A 169 -22.12 -26.71 16.05
C SER A 169 -20.69 -27.17 16.34
N THR A 170 -20.48 -28.44 16.69
CA THR A 170 -19.14 -28.98 16.97
C THR A 170 -18.31 -29.02 15.69
N THR A 171 -18.91 -29.34 14.54
CA THR A 171 -18.25 -29.32 13.23
C THR A 171 -18.00 -27.89 12.73
N LEU A 172 -18.89 -26.94 12.99
CA LEU A 172 -18.69 -25.53 12.66
C LEU A 172 -17.69 -24.82 13.60
N LEU A 173 -17.51 -25.32 14.83
CA LEU A 173 -16.62 -24.74 15.84
C LEU A 173 -15.24 -25.38 15.91
N ARG A 174 -15.06 -26.64 15.45
CA ARG A 174 -13.78 -27.34 15.66
C ARG A 174 -12.66 -26.91 14.74
N THR A 175 -12.95 -26.40 13.56
CA THR A 175 -11.89 -26.22 12.57
C THR A 175 -12.37 -25.35 11.43
N HIS A 176 -11.59 -24.36 11.01
CA HIS A 176 -11.85 -23.71 9.74
C HIS A 176 -11.91 -24.81 8.65
N PRO A 177 -12.99 -24.94 7.86
CA PRO A 177 -13.12 -26.03 6.89
C PRO A 177 -11.97 -26.06 5.85
N GLN A 178 -11.29 -24.92 5.69
CA GLN A 178 -10.08 -24.79 4.88
C GLN A 178 -8.83 -25.40 5.53
N SER A 179 -8.67 -25.39 6.86
CA SER A 179 -7.49 -26.00 7.50
C SER A 179 -7.59 -27.53 7.55
N GLU A 180 -8.80 -28.10 7.65
CA GLU A 180 -8.99 -29.57 7.57
C GLU A 180 -8.67 -30.15 6.21
N THR A 181 -9.11 -29.49 5.15
CA THR A 181 -8.84 -29.94 3.77
C THR A 181 -7.33 -29.91 3.47
N ILE A 182 -6.62 -28.87 3.91
CA ILE A 182 -5.17 -28.76 3.79
C ILE A 182 -4.44 -29.77 4.71
N ALA A 183 -4.94 -29.99 5.92
CA ALA A 183 -4.42 -30.98 6.86
C ALA A 183 -4.51 -32.40 6.31
N ALA A 184 -5.66 -32.76 5.74
CA ALA A 184 -5.88 -34.03 5.06
C ALA A 184 -4.94 -34.21 3.86
N LEU A 185 -4.67 -33.13 3.10
CA LEU A 185 -3.78 -33.16 1.94
C LEU A 185 -2.30 -33.33 2.33
N ILE A 186 -1.86 -32.68 3.41
CA ILE A 186 -0.45 -32.65 3.85
C ILE A 186 -0.14 -33.77 4.87
N GLY A 187 -1.15 -34.46 5.39
CA GLY A 187 -0.99 -35.48 6.44
C GLY A 187 -0.53 -34.88 7.78
N ARG A 188 -0.91 -33.64 8.06
CA ARG A 188 -0.56 -32.90 9.29
C ARG A 188 -1.82 -32.66 10.12
N ASP A 189 -1.64 -32.46 11.42
CA ASP A 189 -2.77 -32.10 12.30
C ASP A 189 -3.34 -30.73 11.90
N ALA A 190 -4.67 -30.61 11.85
CA ALA A 190 -5.35 -29.37 11.47
C ALA A 190 -4.95 -28.19 12.36
N LYS A 191 -4.59 -28.48 13.63
CA LYS A 191 -4.07 -27.50 14.57
C LYS A 191 -2.73 -26.89 14.09
N GLN A 192 -1.84 -27.72 13.56
CA GLN A 192 -0.54 -27.27 13.04
C GLN A 192 -0.71 -26.47 11.75
N VAL A 193 -1.62 -26.89 10.87
CA VAL A 193 -1.92 -26.21 9.60
C VAL A 193 -2.49 -24.82 9.85
N GLU A 194 -3.44 -24.68 10.77
CA GLU A 194 -4.01 -23.39 11.15
C GLU A 194 -2.93 -22.44 11.72
N THR A 195 -2.05 -22.92 12.60
CA THR A 195 -0.91 -22.13 13.10
C THR A 195 0.00 -21.69 11.94
N GLY A 196 0.29 -22.61 11.02
CA GLY A 196 1.11 -22.34 9.84
C GLY A 196 0.50 -21.29 8.93
N LEU A 197 -0.81 -21.37 8.65
CA LEU A 197 -1.55 -20.38 7.86
C LEU A 197 -1.59 -19.01 8.53
N ALA A 198 -1.78 -18.96 9.85
CA ALA A 198 -1.74 -17.72 10.60
C ALA A 198 -0.34 -17.08 10.59
N ALA A 199 0.71 -17.89 10.76
CA ALA A 199 2.10 -17.43 10.66
C ALA A 199 2.43 -16.94 9.24
N LEU A 200 1.93 -17.63 8.22
CA LEU A 200 2.08 -17.24 6.81
C LEU A 200 1.37 -15.92 6.52
N LEU A 201 0.14 -15.74 7.01
CA LEU A 201 -0.60 -14.49 6.89
C LEU A 201 0.12 -13.34 7.60
N ALA A 202 0.60 -13.58 8.84
CA ALA A 202 1.42 -12.62 9.56
C ALA A 202 2.64 -12.22 8.72
N LEU A 203 3.38 -13.20 8.18
CA LEU A 203 4.52 -12.96 7.31
C LEU A 203 4.11 -12.14 6.07
N MET A 204 2.99 -12.45 5.43
CA MET A 204 2.50 -11.71 4.26
C MET A 204 2.18 -10.25 4.59
N ILE A 205 1.56 -9.99 5.75
CA ILE A 205 1.25 -8.64 6.22
C ILE A 205 2.53 -7.88 6.53
N GLU A 206 3.50 -8.52 7.20
CA GLU A 206 4.75 -7.90 7.63
C GLU A 206 5.66 -7.53 6.46
N PHE A 207 5.90 -8.47 5.54
CA PHE A 207 6.70 -8.22 4.35
C PHE A 207 5.95 -7.31 3.37
N GLY A 208 4.63 -7.47 3.25
CA GLY A 208 3.78 -6.63 2.41
C GLY A 208 3.76 -5.17 2.85
N SER A 209 3.69 -4.89 4.15
CA SER A 209 3.73 -3.52 4.67
C SER A 209 5.13 -2.91 4.62
N GLY A 210 6.18 -3.69 4.89
CA GLY A 210 7.57 -3.21 4.87
C GLY A 210 8.13 -2.97 3.47
N ILE A 211 7.84 -3.86 2.52
CA ILE A 211 8.46 -3.87 1.18
C ILE A 211 7.49 -3.40 0.09
N GLY A 212 6.17 -3.56 0.29
CA GLY A 212 5.16 -3.22 -0.72
C GLY A 212 5.19 -1.75 -1.14
N LEU A 213 5.37 -0.83 -0.19
CA LEU A 213 5.47 0.59 -0.52
C LEU A 213 6.77 0.92 -1.26
N ALA A 214 7.88 0.29 -0.84
CA ALA A 214 9.19 0.47 -1.44
C ALA A 214 9.24 -0.05 -2.89
N THR A 215 8.59 -1.18 -3.17
CA THR A 215 8.49 -1.75 -4.53
C THR A 215 7.63 -0.91 -5.45
N VAL A 216 6.44 -0.47 -5.00
CA VAL A 216 5.58 0.45 -5.78
C VAL A 216 6.32 1.75 -6.09
N TRP A 217 7.04 2.30 -5.11
CA TRP A 217 7.84 3.50 -5.29
C TRP A 217 9.00 3.30 -6.27
N SER A 218 9.74 2.19 -6.16
CA SER A 218 10.86 1.87 -7.06
C SER A 218 10.42 1.77 -8.52
N VAL A 219 9.32 1.05 -8.80
CA VAL A 219 8.79 0.84 -10.16
C VAL A 219 8.31 2.14 -10.81
N THR A 220 7.90 3.12 -9.99
CA THR A 220 7.28 4.36 -10.49
C THR A 220 8.23 5.54 -10.54
N ARG A 221 9.41 5.41 -9.93
CA ARG A 221 10.47 6.40 -10.01
C ARG A 221 11.01 6.48 -11.45
N GLN A 222 10.94 7.67 -12.04
CA GLN A 222 11.58 7.87 -13.34
C GLN A 222 13.10 7.82 -13.15
N PRO A 223 13.86 7.08 -13.99
CA PRO A 223 15.30 7.18 -13.97
C PRO A 223 15.67 8.65 -14.19
N PRO A 224 16.67 9.19 -13.47
CA PRO A 224 17.11 10.55 -13.71
C PRO A 224 17.39 10.68 -15.20
N ALA A 225 16.73 11.64 -15.86
CA ALA A 225 16.94 11.89 -17.28
C ALA A 225 18.45 11.93 -17.50
N LYS A 226 18.98 11.00 -18.33
CA LYS A 226 20.41 10.94 -18.65
C LYS A 226 20.83 12.37 -18.94
N ARG A 227 21.62 12.97 -18.04
CA ARG A 227 22.23 14.27 -18.32
C ARG A 227 23.08 13.99 -19.54
N LEU A 228 22.61 14.42 -20.71
CA LEU A 228 23.42 14.40 -21.92
C LEU A 228 24.77 15.03 -21.52
N PRO A 229 25.90 14.38 -21.85
CA PRO A 229 27.21 14.89 -21.49
C PRO A 229 27.21 16.35 -21.89
N LYS A 230 27.45 17.21 -20.90
CA LYS A 230 27.57 18.64 -21.10
C LYS A 230 28.67 18.77 -22.15
N THR A 231 28.30 19.02 -23.41
CA THR A 231 29.24 19.15 -24.52
C THR A 231 30.36 20.02 -24.01
N LEU A 232 31.56 19.44 -23.94
CA LEU A 232 32.74 20.06 -23.39
C LEU A 232 32.80 21.47 -23.96
N ALA A 233 32.80 22.47 -23.08
CA ALA A 233 33.11 23.83 -23.48
C ALA A 233 34.39 23.76 -24.33
N PRO A 234 34.45 24.43 -25.49
CA PRO A 234 35.65 24.43 -26.31
C PRO A 234 36.81 24.87 -25.42
N MET A 235 37.77 23.97 -25.30
CA MET A 235 39.07 24.16 -24.68
C MET A 235 39.60 25.53 -25.12
N SER A 236 39.79 26.46 -24.19
CA SER A 236 40.47 27.72 -24.50
C SER A 236 41.93 27.37 -24.79
N ILE A 237 42.23 27.16 -26.06
CA ILE A 237 43.60 27.04 -26.54
C ILE A 237 44.24 28.40 -26.32
N THR A 238 45.17 28.45 -25.37
CA THR A 238 46.14 29.52 -25.24
C THR A 238 46.93 29.58 -26.54
N GLU A 239 46.95 30.74 -27.20
CA GLU A 239 47.67 31.00 -28.45
C GLU A 239 49.15 30.60 -28.35
N PRO A 240 49.66 29.80 -29.30
CA PRO A 240 51.02 29.95 -29.79
C PRO A 240 50.98 30.70 -31.12
N SER A 241 51.59 31.88 -31.09
CA SER A 241 52.01 32.61 -32.28
C SER A 241 52.83 31.73 -33.22
N GLY A 242 52.45 31.72 -34.49
CA GLY A 242 53.38 31.41 -35.59
C GLY A 242 53.06 30.17 -36.42
N GLY A 243 52.90 30.37 -37.73
CA GLY A 243 53.17 29.32 -38.72
C GLY A 243 52.02 29.01 -39.68
N SER A 244 52.12 29.56 -40.87
CA SER A 244 51.30 29.32 -42.05
C SER A 244 51.23 27.85 -42.50
N LYS A 245 50.08 27.43 -43.06
CA LYS A 245 49.99 26.79 -44.39
C LYS A 245 48.55 26.59 -44.87
N LEU A 246 48.40 26.88 -46.16
CA LEU A 246 47.22 26.80 -47.00
C LEU A 246 46.71 25.36 -47.19
N TYR A 247 45.38 25.18 -47.18
CA TYR A 247 44.65 24.28 -48.08
C TYR A 247 43.19 24.77 -48.22
N GLY A 248 42.71 24.90 -49.47
CA GLY A 248 41.34 25.30 -49.82
C GLY A 248 40.31 24.22 -49.47
N SER A 249 38.99 24.42 -49.56
CA SER A 249 38.21 25.41 -50.31
C SER A 249 36.73 25.37 -49.85
N ASN A 250 36.07 26.53 -49.96
CA ASN A 250 34.63 26.79 -50.11
C ASN A 250 33.65 26.35 -49.01
N VAL A 251 33.31 27.27 -48.08
CA VAL A 251 32.18 28.23 -48.16
C VAL A 251 32.26 29.09 -46.89
N SER A 252 32.83 30.28 -47.00
CA SER A 252 32.97 31.23 -45.89
C SER A 252 32.09 32.45 -46.11
N SER A 253 30.82 32.33 -45.72
CA SER A 253 30.16 33.47 -45.09
C SER A 253 30.74 33.59 -43.69
N PRO A 254 31.11 34.79 -43.21
CA PRO A 254 31.66 34.95 -41.86
C PRO A 254 30.70 34.32 -40.86
N SER A 255 31.13 33.27 -40.18
CA SER A 255 30.35 32.57 -39.16
C SER A 255 30.07 33.55 -38.02
N ARG A 256 28.95 34.27 -38.15
CA ARG A 256 28.49 35.25 -37.18
C ARG A 256 28.32 34.52 -35.85
N VAL A 257 29.24 34.78 -34.92
CA VAL A 257 29.19 34.22 -33.56
C VAL A 257 27.94 34.80 -32.89
N TRP A 258 26.91 33.97 -32.73
CA TRP A 258 25.68 34.38 -32.08
C TRP A 258 25.83 34.29 -30.56
N THR A 259 25.80 35.44 -29.88
CA THR A 259 25.57 35.44 -28.43
C THR A 259 24.12 35.04 -28.14
N VAL A 260 23.86 34.47 -26.96
CA VAL A 260 22.50 34.10 -26.50
C VAL A 260 21.51 35.25 -26.69
N GLN A 261 21.91 36.46 -26.29
CA GLN A 261 21.06 37.64 -26.41
C GLN A 261 20.83 38.06 -27.87
N SER A 262 21.86 37.99 -28.72
CA SER A 262 21.72 38.30 -30.15
C SER A 262 20.83 37.30 -30.89
N ALA A 263 20.88 36.01 -30.53
CA ALA A 263 20.04 34.96 -31.09
C ALA A 263 18.56 35.16 -30.73
N VAL A 264 18.28 35.48 -29.46
CA VAL A 264 16.90 35.78 -29.01
C VAL A 264 16.39 37.07 -29.67
N ARG A 265 17.22 38.12 -29.76
CA ARG A 265 16.84 39.37 -30.46
C ARG A 265 16.57 39.12 -31.94
N HIS A 266 17.35 38.28 -32.60
CA HIS A 266 17.13 37.91 -33.99
C HIS A 266 15.81 37.15 -34.19
N PHE A 267 15.53 36.17 -33.32
CA PHE A 267 14.24 35.48 -33.31
C PHE A 267 13.06 36.44 -33.16
N LEU A 268 13.14 37.36 -32.18
CA LEU A 268 12.10 38.33 -31.91
C LEU A 268 11.84 39.23 -33.12
N ASN A 269 12.90 39.77 -33.73
CA ASN A 269 12.77 40.64 -34.90
C ASN A 269 12.15 39.92 -36.10
N LYS A 270 12.40 38.62 -36.27
CA LYS A 270 11.96 37.86 -37.45
C LYS A 270 10.59 37.19 -37.26
N ASN A 271 10.24 36.75 -36.05
CA ASN A 271 9.07 35.89 -35.80
C ASN A 271 8.04 36.50 -34.86
N THR A 272 8.24 37.74 -34.41
CA THR A 272 7.30 38.39 -33.50
C THR A 272 6.98 39.80 -33.96
N LYS A 273 5.76 40.25 -33.69
CA LYS A 273 5.33 41.63 -33.88
C LYS A 273 5.09 42.24 -32.51
N GLN A 274 5.69 43.39 -32.27
CA GLN A 274 5.35 44.19 -31.09
C GLN A 274 4.01 44.85 -31.33
N LEU A 275 3.00 44.47 -30.55
CA LEU A 275 1.65 45.01 -30.65
C LEU A 275 1.18 45.35 -29.24
N LYS A 276 0.94 46.63 -28.97
CA LYS A 276 0.54 47.12 -27.66
C LYS A 276 -0.77 46.43 -27.22
N GLY A 277 -0.78 45.86 -26.02
CA GLY A 277 -1.90 45.11 -25.46
C GLY A 277 -1.98 43.64 -25.89
N SER A 278 -1.09 43.16 -26.76
CA SER A 278 -1.01 41.74 -27.10
C SER A 278 -0.27 40.92 -26.03
N VAL A 279 -0.57 39.62 -25.96
CA VAL A 279 -0.03 38.73 -24.92
C VAL A 279 0.38 37.39 -25.54
N ALA A 280 1.65 37.02 -25.42
CA ALA A 280 2.16 35.70 -25.83
C ALA A 280 2.42 34.80 -24.62
N GLY A 281 1.89 33.58 -24.66
CA GLY A 281 2.18 32.58 -23.63
C GLY A 281 3.66 32.19 -23.62
N ALA A 282 4.28 32.15 -22.44
CA ALA A 282 5.72 31.92 -22.31
C ALA A 282 6.17 30.57 -22.89
N THR A 283 5.36 29.52 -22.72
CA THR A 283 5.65 28.18 -23.26
C THR A 283 5.57 28.16 -24.79
N ALA A 284 4.54 28.78 -25.38
CA ALA A 284 4.39 28.83 -26.84
C ALA A 284 5.53 29.64 -27.49
N LEU A 285 5.90 30.77 -26.89
CA LEU A 285 7.00 31.61 -27.36
C LEU A 285 8.35 30.87 -27.31
N HIS A 286 8.61 30.14 -26.23
CA HIS A 286 9.82 29.31 -26.07
C HIS A 286 9.88 28.15 -27.07
N GLN A 287 8.77 27.47 -27.30
CA GLN A 287 8.68 26.39 -28.30
C GLN A 287 8.95 26.92 -29.72
N SER A 288 8.41 28.10 -30.06
CA SER A 288 8.66 28.76 -31.33
C SER A 288 10.14 29.14 -31.49
N TYR A 289 10.77 29.68 -30.44
CA TYR A 289 12.21 29.94 -30.43
C TYR A 289 13.04 28.68 -30.65
N CYS A 290 12.71 27.57 -29.98
CA CYS A 290 13.45 26.30 -30.14
C CYS A 290 13.38 25.75 -31.56
N ARG A 291 12.24 25.92 -32.24
CA ARG A 291 12.06 25.56 -33.65
C ARG A 291 12.93 26.45 -34.55
N PHE A 292 12.81 27.76 -34.38
CA PHE A 292 13.60 28.74 -35.13
C PHE A 292 15.11 28.54 -34.96
N ALA A 293 15.55 28.27 -33.73
CA ALA A 293 16.95 28.05 -33.40
C ALA A 293 17.51 26.80 -34.08
N ARG A 294 16.70 25.74 -34.20
CA ARG A 294 17.08 24.52 -34.93
C ARG A 294 17.25 24.79 -36.42
N GLU A 295 16.35 25.57 -37.02
CA GLU A 295 16.39 25.90 -38.46
C GLU A 295 17.57 26.81 -38.82
N HIS A 296 17.99 27.69 -37.91
CA HIS A 296 19.02 28.70 -38.17
C HIS A 296 20.37 28.40 -37.50
N GLY A 297 20.53 27.21 -36.91
CA GLY A 297 21.77 26.81 -36.23
C GLY A 297 22.12 27.70 -35.01
N LEU A 298 21.11 28.22 -34.30
CA LEU A 298 21.28 29.07 -33.13
C LEU A 298 21.38 28.24 -31.83
N PRO A 299 21.97 28.80 -30.75
CA PRO A 299 22.09 28.10 -29.47
C PRO A 299 20.71 27.75 -28.87
N TRP A 300 20.60 26.53 -28.33
CA TRP A 300 19.42 26.08 -27.59
C TRP A 300 19.39 26.68 -26.17
N LEU A 301 18.21 27.13 -25.73
CA LEU A 301 18.01 27.70 -24.39
C LEU A 301 16.95 26.92 -23.61
N SER A 302 17.19 26.73 -22.31
CA SER A 302 16.15 26.25 -21.40
C SER A 302 15.04 27.30 -21.28
N GLN A 303 13.82 26.89 -20.92
CA GLN A 303 12.70 27.82 -20.75
C GLN A 303 13.02 28.89 -19.67
N LYS A 304 13.81 28.53 -18.65
CA LYS A 304 14.25 29.45 -17.61
C LYS A 304 15.22 30.50 -18.16
N ASP A 305 16.24 30.08 -18.89
CA ASP A 305 17.29 30.98 -19.42
C ASP A 305 16.73 31.88 -20.53
N PHE A 306 15.83 31.34 -21.36
CA PHE A 306 15.08 32.12 -22.34
C PHE A 306 14.26 33.22 -21.65
N GLY A 307 13.58 32.89 -20.55
CA GLY A 307 12.81 33.86 -19.79
C GLY A 307 13.65 34.94 -19.10
N VAL A 308 14.85 34.59 -18.63
CA VAL A 308 15.84 35.56 -18.10
C VAL A 308 16.33 36.49 -19.22
N THR A 309 16.64 35.92 -20.40
CA THR A 309 17.11 36.69 -21.56
C THR A 309 16.04 37.65 -22.08
N LEU A 310 14.77 37.22 -22.13
CA LEU A 310 13.66 38.11 -22.49
C LEU A 310 13.49 39.27 -21.51
N ARG A 311 13.63 39.02 -20.21
CA ARG A 311 13.59 40.09 -19.20
C ARG A 311 14.76 41.06 -19.37
N ALA A 312 15.96 40.56 -19.64
CA ALA A 312 17.14 41.39 -19.94
C ALA A 312 16.97 42.22 -21.23
N LEU A 313 16.09 41.79 -22.14
CA LEU A 313 15.71 42.53 -23.34
C LEU A 313 14.55 43.52 -23.12
N GLY A 314 14.04 43.65 -21.88
CA GLY A 314 13.00 44.62 -21.52
C GLY A 314 11.56 44.08 -21.58
N PHE A 315 11.35 42.77 -21.80
CA PHE A 315 9.99 42.22 -21.82
C PHE A 315 9.44 41.95 -20.42
N GLU A 316 8.27 42.49 -20.14
CA GLU A 316 7.56 42.27 -18.88
C GLU A 316 6.78 40.95 -18.88
N LYS A 317 6.72 40.33 -17.69
CA LYS A 317 6.06 39.04 -17.45
C LYS A 317 4.82 39.24 -16.59
N ARG A 318 3.65 38.76 -17.03
CA ARG A 318 2.42 38.69 -16.21
C ARG A 318 1.93 37.25 -16.05
N ARG A 319 1.24 36.99 -14.94
CA ARG A 319 0.45 35.76 -14.74
C ARG A 319 -0.94 35.97 -15.33
N ARG A 320 -1.41 34.99 -16.10
CA ARG A 320 -2.71 34.98 -16.77
C ARG A 320 -3.55 33.81 -16.26
N GLY A 321 -4.74 34.13 -15.75
CA GLY A 321 -5.78 33.18 -15.38
C GLY A 321 -5.57 32.46 -14.04
N PRO A 322 -6.61 31.72 -13.58
CA PRO A 322 -6.62 31.05 -12.26
C PRO A 322 -5.57 29.95 -12.11
N LYS A 323 -5.08 29.39 -13.23
CA LYS A 323 -4.01 28.37 -13.24
C LYS A 323 -2.58 28.94 -13.19
N GLY A 324 -2.43 30.27 -13.10
CA GLY A 324 -1.12 30.92 -12.92
C GLY A 324 -0.17 30.81 -14.11
N ALA A 325 -0.69 30.61 -15.33
CA ALA A 325 0.12 30.51 -16.54
C ALA A 325 0.87 31.82 -16.80
N VAL A 326 2.11 31.73 -17.26
CA VAL A 326 2.98 32.89 -17.49
C VAL A 326 2.88 33.37 -18.93
N ALA A 327 2.76 34.68 -19.13
CA ALA A 327 2.78 35.31 -20.44
C ALA A 327 3.60 36.60 -20.46
N TYR A 328 4.05 37.00 -21.66
CA TYR A 328 4.78 38.24 -21.91
C TYR A 328 3.86 39.27 -22.58
N LEU A 329 3.99 40.54 -22.19
CA LEU A 329 3.18 41.65 -22.70
C LEU A 329 3.77 42.27 -23.97
N ASP A 330 2.91 42.91 -24.75
CA ASP A 330 3.21 43.69 -25.95
C ASP A 330 3.93 42.91 -27.06
N ILE A 331 3.79 41.59 -27.05
CA ILE A 331 4.39 40.68 -28.02
C ILE A 331 3.37 39.66 -28.51
N ARG A 332 3.33 39.48 -29.84
CA ARG A 332 2.57 38.44 -30.52
C ARG A 332 3.47 37.68 -31.48
N LEU A 333 3.32 36.36 -31.54
CA LEU A 333 3.94 35.56 -32.60
C LEU A 333 3.38 36.03 -33.95
N ALA A 334 4.24 36.26 -34.94
CA ALA A 334 3.78 36.45 -36.30
C ALA A 334 3.05 35.15 -36.71
N ASP A 335 1.78 35.28 -37.11
CA ASP A 335 1.02 34.13 -37.61
C ASP A 335 1.83 33.53 -38.76
N ALA A 336 2.09 32.21 -38.71
CA ALA A 336 2.84 31.52 -39.75
C ALA A 336 2.04 31.65 -41.06
N ALA A 337 2.51 32.53 -41.95
CA ALA A 337 2.01 32.62 -43.32
C ALA A 337 2.49 31.42 -44.13
#